data_AF-A0A1U7D5T7-F1
#
_entry.id   AF-A0A1U7D5T7-F1
#
_cell.length_a   1.000
_cell.length_b   1.000
_cell.length_c   1.000
_cell.angle_alpha   90.00
_cell.angle_beta   90.00
_cell.angle_gamma   90.00
#
_symmetry.space_group_name_H-M   'P 1'
#
loop_
_entity.id
_entity.type
_entity.pdbx_description
1 polymer ?
#
loop_
_entity_poly.entity_id
_entity_poly.type
_entity_poly.pdbx_seq_one_letter_code
_entity_poly.pdbx_strand_id
1 'polypeptide(L)'
;MGYKTILTVVTDDALAQSTVEHAAAVAAGWDAHLDVLCFGVDRTQTGYYYAGANAMVLQETITRATADAEALAVKVRGLLARTDARWAVEEGVAQLADIGRHVASRARFADLVVLPKPYGKDHGVELEPVTEGALFEGQTPVLVVPDKVSPVAKPSRVVIGWNESNEALRSVRAAMPLLQSADNVHVVVIDPPQHGPNRSDPGGALSQYLARHGVKPEIDVLSKTMPRVSDVLCRHVQDLDADLVVMGAYGHSRFREAILGGATRNMLENAEVPVLLAH
;
A
#
# COMPACT_ATOMS: atom_id res chain seq x y z
N MET A 1 -1.47 5.82 -19.61
CA MET A 1 -0.47 6.77 -19.06
C MET A 1 0.16 6.06 -17.88
N GLY A 2 1.48 5.89 -17.81
CA GLY A 2 2.13 5.10 -16.74
C GLY A 2 2.42 5.94 -15.49
N TYR A 3 2.86 5.29 -14.41
CA TYR A 3 3.42 5.97 -13.24
C TYR A 3 4.76 6.62 -13.59
N LYS A 4 5.01 7.84 -13.07
CA LYS A 4 6.22 8.62 -13.32
C LYS A 4 7.00 8.95 -12.06
N THR A 5 6.34 9.03 -10.91
CA THR A 5 6.99 9.14 -9.61
C THR A 5 6.49 8.01 -8.70
N ILE A 6 7.41 7.14 -8.28
CA ILE A 6 7.18 6.11 -7.28
C ILE A 6 7.84 6.55 -6.00
N LEU A 7 7.12 6.49 -4.89
CA LEU A 7 7.67 6.73 -3.56
C LEU A 7 7.72 5.41 -2.79
N THR A 8 8.80 5.17 -2.05
CA THR A 8 8.84 4.15 -1.00
C THR A 8 9.42 4.73 0.28
N VAL A 9 9.00 4.17 1.41
CA VAL A 9 9.45 4.58 2.74
C VAL A 9 10.07 3.38 3.44
N VAL A 10 11.25 3.58 4.01
CA VAL A 10 12.01 2.54 4.72
C VAL A 10 12.25 3.01 6.16
N THR A 11 11.64 2.31 7.11
CA THR A 11 11.80 2.53 8.56
C THR A 11 12.41 1.32 9.27
N ASP A 12 12.51 0.18 8.57
CA ASP A 12 12.92 -1.10 9.12
C ASP A 12 13.96 -1.75 8.21
N ASP A 13 15.13 -2.06 8.78
CA ASP A 13 16.24 -2.69 8.08
C ASP A 13 15.87 -4.08 7.55
N ALA A 14 15.07 -4.85 8.28
CA ALA A 14 14.71 -6.22 7.91
C ALA A 14 13.84 -6.26 6.65
N LEU A 15 13.02 -5.23 6.44
CA LEU A 15 12.11 -5.11 5.31
C LEU A 15 12.67 -4.28 4.15
N ALA A 16 13.78 -3.57 4.37
CA ALA A 16 14.39 -2.66 3.40
C ALA A 16 14.67 -3.33 2.06
N GLN A 17 15.22 -4.56 2.07
CA GLN A 17 15.57 -5.25 0.83
C GLN A 17 14.33 -5.56 -0.02
N SER A 18 13.36 -6.28 0.53
CA SER A 18 12.15 -6.67 -0.20
C SER A 18 11.38 -5.43 -0.69
N THR A 19 11.22 -4.41 0.16
CA THR A 19 10.48 -3.20 -0.19
C THR A 19 11.13 -2.44 -1.34
N VAL A 20 12.46 -2.22 -1.27
CA VAL A 20 13.20 -1.50 -2.31
C VAL A 20 13.23 -2.28 -3.62
N GLU A 21 13.39 -3.61 -3.58
CA GLU A 21 13.36 -4.44 -4.79
C GLU A 21 12.00 -4.35 -5.50
N HIS A 22 10.89 -4.36 -4.77
CA HIS A 22 9.55 -4.13 -5.34
C HIS A 22 9.39 -2.73 -5.93
N ALA A 23 9.75 -1.70 -5.18
CA ALA A 23 9.62 -0.32 -5.63
C ALA A 23 10.49 -0.03 -6.87
N ALA A 24 11.72 -0.57 -6.90
CA ALA A 24 12.63 -0.45 -8.04
C ALA A 24 12.12 -1.23 -9.26
N ALA A 25 11.56 -2.43 -9.08
CA ALA A 25 10.96 -3.18 -10.18
C ALA A 25 9.78 -2.42 -10.81
N VAL A 26 8.89 -1.86 -9.99
CA VAL A 26 7.78 -1.01 -10.48
C VAL A 26 8.32 0.22 -11.19
N ALA A 27 9.29 0.93 -10.60
CA ALA A 27 9.86 2.12 -11.22
C ALA A 27 10.53 1.82 -12.57
N ALA A 28 11.34 0.76 -12.66
CA ALA A 28 11.97 0.34 -13.90
C ALA A 28 10.93 -0.10 -14.95
N GLY A 29 9.92 -0.88 -14.56
CA GLY A 29 8.89 -1.39 -15.48
C GLY A 29 8.01 -0.31 -16.10
N TRP A 30 7.90 0.85 -15.45
CA TRP A 30 7.09 2.00 -15.89
C TRP A 30 7.91 3.20 -16.40
N ASP A 31 9.25 3.06 -16.44
CA ASP A 31 10.16 4.18 -16.70
C ASP A 31 9.81 5.39 -15.82
N ALA A 32 9.75 5.14 -14.51
CA ALA A 32 9.46 6.11 -13.46
C ALA A 32 10.75 6.53 -12.73
N HIS A 33 10.67 7.57 -11.93
CA HIS A 33 11.67 7.90 -10.91
C HIS A 33 11.24 7.30 -9.58
N LEU A 34 12.18 6.71 -8.83
CA LEU A 34 11.97 6.16 -7.50
C LEU A 34 12.57 7.07 -6.43
N ASP A 35 11.70 7.71 -5.65
CA ASP A 35 12.09 8.42 -4.44
C ASP A 35 12.04 7.46 -3.25
N VAL A 36 13.13 7.38 -2.47
CA VAL A 36 13.19 6.57 -1.26
C VAL A 36 13.43 7.44 -0.04
N LEU A 37 12.51 7.40 0.93
CA LEU A 37 12.66 8.05 2.23
C LEU A 37 13.15 7.04 3.27
N CYS A 38 14.35 7.24 3.78
CA CYS A 38 14.89 6.46 4.89
C CYS A 38 14.64 7.22 6.20
N PHE A 39 13.75 6.69 7.04
CA PHE A 39 13.40 7.33 8.31
C PHE A 39 14.08 6.64 9.49
N GLY A 40 14.79 7.45 10.27
CA GLY A 40 15.06 7.18 11.67
C GLY A 40 13.86 7.59 12.52
N VAL A 41 13.40 6.70 13.40
CA VAL A 41 12.17 6.95 14.17
C VAL A 41 12.47 7.10 15.65
N ASP A 42 12.17 8.29 16.18
CA ASP A 42 12.17 8.55 17.61
C ASP A 42 10.89 7.98 18.25
N ARG A 43 11.09 7.01 19.15
CA ARG A 43 10.02 6.30 19.87
C ARG A 43 9.82 6.81 21.30
N THR A 44 10.48 7.91 21.65
CA THR A 44 10.48 8.46 23.01
C THR A 44 9.10 8.97 23.40
N GLN A 45 8.60 8.51 24.56
CA GLN A 45 7.37 9.02 25.16
C GLN A 45 7.72 10.11 26.18
N THR A 46 7.82 11.36 25.72
CA THR A 46 8.25 12.52 26.52
C THR A 46 7.33 12.83 27.72
N GLY A 47 6.08 12.35 27.69
CA GLY A 47 5.10 12.52 28.76
C GLY A 47 5.44 11.86 30.11
N TYR A 48 6.46 11.00 30.16
CA TYR A 48 6.85 10.25 31.37
C TYR A 48 8.10 10.78 32.09
N TYR A 49 8.75 11.83 31.58
CA TYR A 49 10.00 12.34 32.15
C TYR A 49 9.81 13.63 32.95
N TYR A 50 10.61 13.78 34.00
CA TYR A 50 10.70 15.02 34.78
C TYR A 50 11.49 16.12 34.03
N ALA A 51 11.29 17.37 34.43
CA ALA A 51 11.95 18.53 33.82
C ALA A 51 13.49 18.40 33.87
N GLY A 52 14.14 18.53 32.71
CA GLY A 52 15.60 18.40 32.55
C GLY A 52 16.06 17.05 31.96
N ALA A 53 15.50 15.92 32.42
CA ALA A 53 15.80 14.60 31.82
C ALA A 53 15.32 14.50 30.37
N ASN A 54 14.21 15.18 30.06
CA ASN A 54 13.67 15.27 28.71
C ASN A 54 14.68 15.77 27.66
N ALA A 55 15.56 16.73 27.99
CA ALA A 55 16.46 17.32 27.00
C ALA A 55 17.62 16.39 26.63
N MET A 56 18.22 15.69 27.62
CA MET A 56 19.30 14.73 27.35
C MET A 56 18.78 13.49 26.64
N VAL A 57 17.65 12.94 27.10
CA VAL A 57 17.01 11.78 26.46
C VAL A 57 16.62 12.11 25.03
N LEU A 58 16.02 13.28 24.79
CA LEU A 58 15.65 13.74 23.44
C LEU A 58 16.87 13.90 22.54
N GLN A 59 17.98 14.44 23.06
CA GLN A 59 19.20 14.59 22.27
C GLN A 59 19.79 13.23 21.88
N GLU A 60 19.83 12.28 22.80
CA GLU A 60 20.31 10.92 22.56
C GLU A 60 19.41 10.19 21.55
N THR A 61 18.09 10.31 21.68
CA THR A 61 17.14 9.63 20.79
C THR A 61 17.14 10.20 19.38
N ILE A 62 17.27 11.53 19.24
CA ILE A 62 17.49 12.16 17.93
C ILE A 62 18.80 11.67 17.32
N THR A 63 19.90 11.64 18.10
CA THR A 63 21.20 11.19 17.59
C THR A 63 21.12 9.74 17.10
N ARG A 64 20.46 8.86 17.86
CA ARG A 64 20.24 7.48 17.47
C ARG A 64 19.37 7.37 16.22
N ALA A 65 18.26 8.10 16.16
CA ALA A 65 17.38 8.08 14.99
C ALA A 65 18.12 8.59 13.73
N THR A 66 18.93 9.63 13.82
CA THR A 66 19.77 10.08 12.71
C THR A 66 20.72 8.97 12.23
N ALA A 67 21.41 8.30 13.16
CA ALA A 67 22.30 7.19 12.81
C ALA A 67 21.55 6.01 12.16
N ASP A 68 20.34 5.69 12.64
CA ASP A 68 19.48 4.66 12.05
C ASP A 68 19.08 5.05 10.61
N ALA A 69 18.71 6.31 10.37
CA ALA A 69 18.37 6.84 9.05
C ALA A 69 19.55 6.75 8.06
N GLU A 70 20.74 7.17 8.50
CA GLU A 70 21.98 7.11 7.72
C GLU A 70 22.33 5.65 7.35
N ALA A 71 22.23 4.73 8.32
CA ALA A 71 22.50 3.31 8.10
C ALA A 71 21.53 2.69 7.08
N LEU A 72 20.23 2.99 7.20
CA LEU A 72 19.22 2.58 6.22
C LEU A 72 19.54 3.15 4.83
N ALA A 73 19.88 4.43 4.74
CA ALA A 73 20.18 5.07 3.46
C ALA A 73 21.43 4.48 2.78
N VAL A 74 22.47 4.14 3.53
CA VAL A 74 23.65 3.42 3.00
C VAL A 74 23.23 2.08 2.40
N LYS A 75 22.44 1.29 3.12
CA LYS A 75 21.94 -0.01 2.64
C LYS A 75 21.07 0.16 1.40
N VAL A 76 20.12 1.08 1.42
CA VAL A 76 19.19 1.37 0.31
C VAL A 76 19.96 1.81 -0.94
N ARG A 77 20.95 2.71 -0.82
CA ARG A 77 21.82 3.11 -1.95
C ARG A 77 22.56 1.90 -2.54
N GLY A 78 23.05 0.99 -1.69
CA GLY A 78 23.70 -0.25 -2.14
C GLY A 78 22.76 -1.19 -2.89
N LEU A 79 21.50 -1.30 -2.46
CA LEU A 79 20.47 -2.07 -3.16
C LEU A 79 20.12 -1.43 -4.51
N LEU A 80 19.85 -0.13 -4.53
CA LEU A 80 19.44 0.61 -5.72
C LEU A 80 20.53 0.70 -6.80
N ALA A 81 21.81 0.73 -6.41
CA ALA A 81 22.94 0.71 -7.34
C ALA A 81 22.99 -0.56 -8.21
N ARG A 82 22.24 -1.60 -7.85
CA ARG A 82 22.12 -2.87 -8.59
C ARG A 82 20.86 -2.94 -9.47
N THR A 83 20.11 -1.84 -9.58
CA THR A 83 18.84 -1.77 -10.32
C THR A 83 18.96 -0.81 -11.50
N ASP A 84 18.08 -0.97 -12.49
CA ASP A 84 18.00 -0.06 -13.65
C ASP A 84 17.08 1.15 -13.42
N ALA A 85 16.51 1.30 -12.22
CA ALA A 85 15.63 2.42 -11.89
C ALA A 85 16.43 3.73 -11.77
N ARG A 86 15.81 4.85 -12.15
CA ARG A 86 16.28 6.18 -11.75
C ARG A 86 15.82 6.43 -10.32
N TRP A 87 16.71 6.85 -9.44
CA TRP A 87 16.37 6.96 -8.03
C TRP A 87 17.01 8.15 -7.31
N ALA A 88 16.37 8.55 -6.22
CA ALA A 88 16.87 9.47 -5.22
C ALA A 88 16.64 8.87 -3.82
N VAL A 89 17.55 9.14 -2.89
CA VAL A 89 17.44 8.72 -1.49
C VAL A 89 17.55 9.95 -0.60
N GLU A 90 16.50 10.21 0.17
CA GLU A 90 16.46 11.23 1.21
C GLU A 90 16.40 10.56 2.59
N GLU A 91 17.08 11.17 3.55
CA GLU A 91 17.11 10.75 4.95
C GLU A 91 16.22 11.69 5.76
N GLY A 92 15.53 11.13 6.74
CA GLY A 92 14.67 11.91 7.63
C GLY A 92 14.66 11.34 9.04
N VAL A 93 14.36 12.22 10.00
CA VAL A 93 14.07 11.83 11.38
C VAL A 93 12.67 12.33 11.73
N ALA A 94 11.86 11.45 12.31
CA ALA A 94 10.52 11.79 12.75
C ALA A 94 10.21 11.11 14.08
N GLN A 95 9.38 11.75 14.91
CA GLN A 95 8.73 11.05 16.01
C GLN A 95 7.67 10.11 15.45
N LEU A 96 7.46 8.96 16.11
CA LEU A 96 6.45 7.99 15.68
C LEU A 96 5.06 8.61 15.48
N ALA A 97 4.68 9.54 16.35
CA ALA A 97 3.38 10.24 16.28
C ALA A 97 3.26 11.21 15.08
N ASP A 98 4.38 11.64 14.49
CA ASP A 98 4.41 12.64 13.41
C ASP A 98 4.86 12.05 12.07
N ILE A 99 5.32 10.79 12.04
CA ILE A 99 5.86 10.15 10.82
C ILE A 99 4.86 10.17 9.66
N GLY A 100 3.57 9.97 9.93
CA GLY A 100 2.52 10.00 8.91
C GLY A 100 2.45 11.35 8.18
N ARG A 101 2.60 12.47 8.88
CA ARG A 101 2.61 13.82 8.30
C ARG A 101 3.82 14.03 7.40
N HIS A 102 4.99 13.52 7.83
CA HIS A 102 6.20 13.55 7.02
C HIS A 102 6.05 12.75 5.73
N VAL A 103 5.51 11.53 5.81
CA VAL A 103 5.22 10.69 4.64
C VAL A 103 4.22 11.37 3.70
N ALA A 104 3.11 11.88 4.24
CA ALA A 104 2.06 12.57 3.47
C ALA A 104 2.61 13.73 2.63
N SER A 105 3.52 14.53 3.21
CA SER A 105 4.10 15.70 2.53
C SER A 105 4.90 15.36 1.27
N ARG A 106 5.46 14.15 1.18
CA ARG A 106 6.14 13.64 -0.02
C ARG A 106 5.19 12.83 -0.90
N ALA A 107 4.39 11.95 -0.29
CA ALA A 107 3.47 11.06 -1.00
C ALA A 107 2.55 11.81 -1.96
N ARG A 108 2.03 12.98 -1.56
CA ARG A 108 1.13 13.82 -2.39
C ARG A 108 1.66 14.26 -3.75
N PHE A 109 2.96 14.08 -4.02
CA PHE A 109 3.60 14.37 -5.30
C PHE A 109 4.07 13.11 -6.04
N ALA A 110 3.79 11.93 -5.50
CA ALA A 110 4.01 10.64 -6.14
C ALA A 110 2.73 10.18 -6.86
N ASP A 111 2.88 9.38 -7.91
CA ASP A 111 1.76 8.74 -8.58
C ASP A 111 1.35 7.43 -7.89
N LEU A 112 2.32 6.78 -7.21
CA LEU A 112 2.14 5.53 -6.49
C LEU A 112 3.15 5.43 -5.33
N VAL A 113 2.69 4.93 -4.19
CA VAL A 113 3.53 4.61 -3.04
C VAL A 113 3.66 3.09 -2.91
N VAL A 114 4.87 2.55 -2.78
CA VAL A 114 5.12 1.12 -2.56
C VAL A 114 5.60 0.91 -1.13
N LEU A 115 4.94 0.03 -0.38
CA LEU A 115 5.22 -0.19 1.05
C LEU A 115 5.10 -1.67 1.42
N PRO A 116 5.82 -2.15 2.45
CA PRO A 116 5.57 -3.47 3.01
C PRO A 116 4.19 -3.51 3.68
N LYS A 117 3.75 -4.71 4.11
CA LYS A 117 2.49 -4.79 4.87
C LYS A 117 2.58 -3.95 6.15
N PRO A 118 1.51 -3.22 6.50
CA PRO A 118 1.44 -2.48 7.76
C PRO A 118 1.19 -3.38 8.98
N TYR A 119 0.80 -4.65 8.78
CA TYR A 119 0.38 -5.57 9.83
C TYR A 119 1.06 -6.92 9.70
N GLY A 120 1.59 -7.43 10.80
CA GLY A 120 2.23 -8.72 10.90
C GLY A 120 2.91 -8.92 12.25
N LYS A 121 3.23 -10.17 12.60
CA LYS A 121 3.88 -10.49 13.89
C LYS A 121 5.29 -9.89 14.00
N ASP A 122 6.01 -9.83 12.88
CA ASP A 122 7.40 -9.37 12.80
C ASP A 122 7.50 -7.97 12.16
N HIS A 123 6.42 -7.21 12.19
CA HIS A 123 6.30 -5.89 11.54
C HIS A 123 6.28 -4.77 12.59
N GLY A 124 7.10 -3.74 12.35
CA GLY A 124 7.25 -2.59 13.24
C GLY A 124 6.00 -1.72 13.33
N VAL A 125 5.85 -1.01 14.46
CA VAL A 125 4.71 -0.11 14.74
C VAL A 125 4.68 1.12 13.82
N GLU A 126 5.76 1.38 13.08
CA GLU A 126 5.91 2.48 12.14
C GLU A 126 5.15 2.25 10.83
N LEU A 127 4.92 0.99 10.44
CA LEU A 127 4.43 0.66 9.10
C LEU A 127 2.96 1.06 8.90
N GLU A 128 2.14 0.93 9.93
CA GLU A 128 0.74 1.41 9.94
C GLU A 128 0.66 2.93 9.70
N PRO A 129 1.26 3.81 10.53
CA PRO A 129 1.18 5.26 10.33
C PRO A 129 1.87 5.73 9.03
N VAL A 130 2.88 5.04 8.53
CA VAL A 130 3.47 5.31 7.20
C VAL A 130 2.44 5.04 6.09
N THR A 131 1.77 3.90 6.14
CA THR A 131 0.73 3.52 5.17
C THR A 131 -0.47 4.47 5.25
N GLU A 132 -0.95 4.77 6.46
CA GLU A 132 -2.04 5.73 6.69
C GLU A 132 -1.68 7.14 6.23
N GLY A 133 -0.45 7.60 6.49
CA GLY A 133 0.03 8.91 6.05
C GLY A 133 -0.02 9.07 4.53
N ALA A 134 0.39 8.04 3.79
CA ALA A 134 0.31 8.02 2.33
C ALA A 134 -1.13 8.02 1.81
N LEU A 135 -2.00 7.17 2.38
CA LEU A 135 -3.39 7.01 1.93
C LEU A 135 -4.27 8.23 2.23
N PHE A 136 -4.22 8.77 3.46
CA PHE A 136 -5.20 9.74 3.92
C PHE A 136 -4.79 11.19 3.67
N GLU A 137 -3.66 11.61 4.24
CA GLU A 137 -3.16 12.98 4.08
C GLU A 137 -2.39 13.14 2.76
N GLY A 138 -1.65 12.10 2.36
CA GLY A 138 -0.97 12.03 1.07
C GLY A 138 -1.93 11.85 -0.11
N GLN A 139 -3.13 11.30 0.11
CA GLN A 139 -4.14 11.01 -0.93
C GLN A 139 -3.57 10.27 -2.15
N THR A 140 -2.61 9.39 -1.92
CA THR A 140 -1.86 8.69 -2.97
C THR A 140 -2.14 7.20 -2.89
N PRO A 141 -2.38 6.51 -4.02
CA PRO A 141 -2.56 5.06 -4.01
C PRO A 141 -1.32 4.37 -3.45
N VAL A 142 -1.53 3.35 -2.62
CA VAL A 142 -0.49 2.54 -2.00
C VAL A 142 -0.56 1.12 -2.55
N LEU A 143 0.55 0.64 -3.10
CA LEU A 143 0.80 -0.77 -3.40
C LEU A 143 1.51 -1.41 -2.21
N VAL A 144 0.76 -2.18 -1.43
CA VAL A 144 1.30 -2.97 -0.34
C VAL A 144 1.87 -4.28 -0.88
N VAL A 145 3.12 -4.59 -0.52
CA VAL A 145 3.81 -5.81 -0.98
C VAL A 145 4.00 -6.81 0.17
N PRO A 146 3.62 -8.09 -0.01
CA PRO A 146 3.86 -9.13 0.99
C PRO A 146 5.33 -9.55 1.10
N ASP A 147 5.71 -10.11 2.25
CA ASP A 147 7.10 -10.40 2.60
C ASP A 147 7.80 -11.42 1.68
N LYS A 148 7.05 -12.37 1.11
CA LYS A 148 7.57 -13.56 0.41
C LYS A 148 7.22 -13.60 -1.08
N VAL A 149 6.88 -12.45 -1.66
CA VAL A 149 6.53 -12.35 -3.07
C VAL A 149 7.71 -11.81 -3.87
N SER A 150 7.90 -12.32 -5.09
CA SER A 150 8.89 -11.76 -6.01
C SER A 150 8.37 -10.47 -6.63
N PRO A 151 9.23 -9.45 -6.85
CA PRO A 151 8.82 -8.21 -7.49
C PRO A 151 8.14 -8.42 -8.86
N VAL A 152 6.90 -7.94 -8.99
CA VAL A 152 6.15 -7.94 -10.26
C VAL A 152 5.83 -6.50 -10.64
N ALA A 153 6.45 -6.02 -11.73
CA ALA A 153 6.23 -4.65 -12.21
C ALA A 153 4.90 -4.49 -12.99
N LYS A 154 4.48 -5.56 -13.69
CA LYS A 154 3.29 -5.61 -14.52
C LYS A 154 2.56 -6.94 -14.27
N PRO A 155 1.55 -6.97 -13.40
CA PRO A 155 0.79 -8.18 -13.12
C PRO A 155 0.01 -8.61 -14.37
N SER A 156 -0.04 -9.92 -14.64
CA SER A 156 -0.80 -10.50 -15.76
C SER A 156 -2.27 -10.70 -15.38
N ARG A 157 -2.53 -11.14 -14.14
CA ARG A 157 -3.88 -11.36 -13.63
C ARG A 157 -4.19 -10.48 -12.43
N VAL A 158 -5.20 -9.63 -12.57
CA VAL A 158 -5.59 -8.66 -11.53
C VAL A 158 -7.00 -8.92 -11.05
N VAL A 159 -7.19 -8.95 -9.74
CA VAL A 159 -8.50 -9.03 -9.09
C VAL A 159 -8.88 -7.66 -8.55
N ILE A 160 -10.06 -7.16 -8.89
CA ILE A 160 -10.65 -5.94 -8.36
C ILE A 160 -11.73 -6.32 -7.34
N GLY A 161 -11.51 -6.03 -6.07
CA GLY A 161 -12.54 -6.13 -5.04
C GLY A 161 -13.52 -4.97 -5.15
N TRP A 162 -14.76 -5.25 -5.58
CA TRP A 162 -15.75 -4.22 -5.88
C TRP A 162 -16.96 -4.26 -4.93
N ASN A 163 -17.17 -3.15 -4.21
CA ASN A 163 -18.28 -2.94 -3.28
C ASN A 163 -19.08 -1.66 -3.59
N GLU A 164 -18.93 -1.11 -4.80
CA GLU A 164 -19.53 0.16 -5.25
C GLU A 164 -19.10 1.43 -4.47
N SER A 165 -18.08 1.35 -3.62
CA SER A 165 -17.60 2.51 -2.87
C SER A 165 -16.75 3.46 -3.73
N ASN A 166 -16.65 4.71 -3.28
CA ASN A 166 -15.79 5.71 -3.92
C ASN A 166 -14.31 5.33 -3.82
N GLU A 167 -13.90 4.76 -2.69
CA GLU A 167 -12.54 4.30 -2.40
C GLU A 167 -12.14 3.19 -3.38
N ALA A 168 -13.04 2.22 -3.63
CA ALA A 168 -12.82 1.18 -4.63
C ALA A 168 -12.66 1.79 -6.04
N LEU A 169 -13.52 2.76 -6.40
CA LEU A 169 -13.42 3.42 -7.71
C LEU A 169 -12.14 4.25 -7.87
N ARG A 170 -11.69 4.93 -6.80
CA ARG A 170 -10.41 5.65 -6.77
C ARG A 170 -9.24 4.69 -6.96
N SER A 171 -9.28 3.53 -6.30
CA SER A 171 -8.26 2.49 -6.43
C SER A 171 -8.19 1.95 -7.86
N VAL A 172 -9.34 1.66 -8.47
CA VAL A 172 -9.41 1.23 -9.88
C VAL A 172 -8.86 2.29 -10.83
N ARG A 173 -9.20 3.57 -10.62
CA ARG A 173 -8.68 4.68 -11.44
C ARG A 173 -7.17 4.83 -11.31
N ALA A 174 -6.65 4.73 -10.10
CA ALA A 174 -5.21 4.76 -9.82
C ALA A 174 -4.47 3.54 -10.41
N ALA A 175 -5.11 2.37 -10.41
CA ALA A 175 -4.57 1.13 -10.95
C ALA A 175 -4.68 1.02 -12.48
N MET A 176 -5.32 1.98 -13.16
CA MET A 176 -5.57 1.92 -14.61
C MET A 176 -4.33 1.54 -15.45
N PRO A 177 -3.11 2.04 -15.18
CA PRO A 177 -1.93 1.62 -15.94
C PRO A 177 -1.68 0.10 -15.84
N LEU A 178 -1.77 -0.46 -14.63
CA LEU A 178 -1.61 -1.89 -14.35
C LEU A 178 -2.72 -2.71 -15.02
N LEU A 179 -3.97 -2.25 -14.91
CA LEU A 179 -5.14 -2.90 -15.50
C LEU A 179 -5.09 -2.94 -17.04
N GLN A 180 -4.57 -1.89 -17.68
CA GLN A 180 -4.38 -1.85 -19.13
C GLN A 180 -3.28 -2.80 -19.61
N SER A 181 -2.27 -3.08 -18.77
CA SER A 181 -1.18 -4.02 -19.10
C SER A 181 -1.46 -5.46 -18.74
N ALA A 182 -2.51 -5.72 -17.94
CA ALA A 182 -2.90 -7.05 -17.51
C ALA A 182 -3.57 -7.84 -18.64
N ASP A 183 -3.32 -9.14 -18.68
CA ASP A 183 -3.96 -10.06 -19.62
C ASP A 183 -5.41 -10.35 -19.20
N ASN A 184 -5.66 -10.43 -17.88
CA ASN A 184 -6.95 -10.81 -17.30
C ASN A 184 -7.28 -9.89 -16.11
N VAL A 185 -8.49 -9.33 -16.10
CA VAL A 185 -8.99 -8.49 -15.00
C VAL A 185 -10.33 -9.02 -14.51
N HIS A 186 -10.39 -9.43 -13.24
CA HIS A 186 -11.59 -9.96 -12.60
C HIS A 186 -12.22 -8.91 -11.68
N VAL A 187 -13.42 -8.46 -11.98
CA VAL A 187 -14.24 -7.61 -11.11
C VAL A 187 -15.02 -8.52 -10.18
N VAL A 188 -14.59 -8.61 -8.92
CA VAL A 188 -15.15 -9.52 -7.92
C VAL A 188 -16.12 -8.77 -7.04
N VAL A 189 -17.38 -9.18 -7.06
CA VAL A 189 -18.46 -8.66 -6.20
C VAL A 189 -18.90 -9.75 -5.24
N ILE A 190 -18.70 -9.53 -3.94
CA ILE A 190 -19.04 -10.52 -2.90
C ILE A 190 -20.34 -10.10 -2.22
N ASP A 191 -21.33 -11.00 -2.26
CA ASP A 191 -22.64 -10.87 -1.62
C ASP A 191 -23.33 -9.53 -1.96
N PRO A 192 -23.55 -9.22 -3.25
CA PRO A 192 -24.17 -7.97 -3.65
C PRO A 192 -25.58 -7.83 -3.04
N PRO A 193 -26.03 -6.59 -2.73
CA PRO A 193 -27.35 -6.37 -2.18
C PRO A 193 -28.45 -6.97 -3.07
N GLN A 194 -29.31 -7.80 -2.47
CA GLN A 194 -30.46 -8.40 -3.17
C GLN A 194 -31.49 -7.34 -3.62
N HIS A 195 -31.47 -6.18 -2.97
CA HIS A 195 -32.34 -5.04 -3.23
C HIS A 195 -31.47 -3.81 -3.48
N GLY A 196 -31.49 -3.29 -4.69
CA GLY A 196 -30.69 -2.13 -5.09
C GLY A 196 -30.76 -1.86 -6.60
N PRO A 197 -30.36 -0.67 -7.05
CA PRO A 197 -30.43 -0.28 -8.46
C PRO A 197 -29.57 -1.19 -9.37
N ASN A 198 -28.45 -1.70 -8.85
CA ASN A 198 -27.51 -2.55 -9.61
C ASN A 198 -27.71 -4.06 -9.39
N ARG A 199 -28.79 -4.49 -8.73
CA ARG A 199 -29.01 -5.91 -8.38
C ARG A 199 -28.95 -6.87 -9.58
N SER A 200 -29.33 -6.38 -10.77
CA SER A 200 -29.42 -7.18 -11.99
C SER A 200 -28.12 -7.21 -12.79
N ASP A 201 -27.16 -6.35 -12.45
CA ASP A 201 -25.87 -6.23 -13.13
C ASP A 201 -24.77 -5.72 -12.15
N PRO A 202 -24.42 -6.50 -11.09
CA PRO A 202 -23.41 -6.08 -10.14
C PRO A 202 -22.06 -5.86 -10.83
N GLY A 203 -21.50 -4.66 -10.73
CA GLY A 203 -20.24 -4.31 -11.38
C GLY A 203 -20.33 -3.96 -12.86
N GLY A 204 -21.50 -4.03 -13.50
CA GLY A 204 -21.65 -3.76 -14.94
C GLY A 204 -21.22 -2.36 -15.37
N ALA A 205 -21.56 -1.32 -14.58
CA ALA A 205 -21.10 0.04 -14.85
C ALA A 205 -19.57 0.19 -14.78
N LEU A 206 -18.93 -0.54 -13.86
CA LEU A 206 -17.47 -0.57 -13.75
C LEU A 206 -16.85 -1.33 -14.92
N SER A 207 -17.43 -2.48 -15.31
CA SER A 207 -17.00 -3.24 -16.48
C SER A 207 -17.05 -2.40 -17.76
N GLN A 208 -18.15 -1.67 -17.97
CA GLN A 208 -18.26 -0.74 -19.10
C GLN A 208 -17.19 0.37 -19.04
N TYR A 209 -16.94 0.93 -17.86
CA TYR A 209 -15.88 1.93 -17.67
C TYR A 209 -14.50 1.37 -18.04
N LEU A 210 -14.14 0.19 -17.53
CA LEU A 210 -12.89 -0.50 -17.81
C LEU A 210 -12.73 -0.83 -19.31
N ALA A 211 -13.79 -1.34 -19.95
CA ALA A 211 -13.80 -1.63 -21.38
C ALA A 211 -13.52 -0.38 -22.24
N ARG A 212 -14.05 0.79 -21.86
CA ARG A 212 -13.76 2.07 -22.53
C ARG A 212 -12.30 2.51 -22.38
N HIS A 213 -11.61 2.03 -21.36
CA HIS A 213 -10.18 2.24 -21.16
C HIS A 213 -9.30 1.14 -21.80
N GLY A 214 -9.89 0.20 -22.54
CA GLY A 214 -9.15 -0.87 -23.22
C GLY A 214 -8.81 -2.07 -22.34
N VAL A 215 -9.39 -2.15 -21.14
CA VAL A 215 -9.26 -3.31 -20.24
C VAL A 215 -10.31 -4.36 -20.62
N LYS A 216 -10.00 -5.65 -20.43
CA LYS A 216 -10.93 -6.76 -20.63
C LYS A 216 -11.41 -7.31 -19.27
N PRO A 217 -12.46 -6.73 -18.68
CA PRO A 217 -12.99 -7.18 -17.40
C PRO A 217 -13.89 -8.41 -17.55
N GLU A 218 -13.70 -9.38 -16.67
CA GLU A 218 -14.67 -10.44 -16.35
C GLU A 218 -15.35 -10.10 -15.02
N ILE A 219 -16.62 -10.47 -14.84
CA ILE A 219 -17.36 -10.20 -13.61
C ILE A 219 -17.57 -11.52 -12.86
N ASP A 220 -17.07 -11.56 -11.63
CA ASP A 220 -17.23 -12.69 -10.72
C ASP A 220 -18.15 -12.29 -9.57
N VAL A 221 -19.36 -12.85 -9.54
CA VAL A 221 -20.31 -12.62 -8.44
C VAL A 221 -20.26 -13.80 -7.48
N LEU A 222 -19.74 -13.56 -6.27
CA LEU A 222 -19.50 -14.58 -5.26
C LEU A 222 -20.47 -14.47 -4.09
N SER A 223 -20.82 -15.59 -3.48
CA SER A 223 -21.55 -15.62 -2.20
C SER A 223 -20.57 -15.47 -1.03
N LYS A 224 -21.01 -14.86 0.08
CA LYS A 224 -20.20 -14.79 1.32
C LYS A 224 -20.21 -16.14 2.05
N THR A 225 -19.38 -17.07 1.59
CA THR A 225 -19.29 -18.43 2.14
C THR A 225 -18.37 -18.56 3.36
N MET A 226 -17.71 -17.48 3.77
CA MET A 226 -16.76 -17.44 4.89
C MET A 226 -17.07 -16.27 5.84
N PRO A 227 -16.55 -16.26 7.09
CA PRO A 227 -16.88 -15.23 8.07
C PRO A 227 -16.59 -13.81 7.60
N ARG A 228 -15.48 -13.60 6.89
CA ARG A 228 -15.04 -12.28 6.40
C ARG A 228 -15.02 -12.23 4.88
N VAL A 229 -15.35 -11.05 4.33
CA VAL A 229 -15.26 -10.77 2.89
C VAL A 229 -13.82 -10.91 2.39
N SER A 230 -12.84 -10.49 3.20
CA SER A 230 -11.42 -10.67 2.92
C SER A 230 -11.05 -12.14 2.71
N ASP A 231 -11.62 -13.07 3.49
CA ASP A 231 -11.28 -14.50 3.40
C ASP A 231 -11.79 -15.09 2.07
N VAL A 232 -13.01 -14.71 1.66
CA VAL A 232 -13.57 -15.10 0.36
C VAL A 232 -12.73 -14.52 -0.79
N LEU A 233 -12.33 -13.25 -0.69
CA LEU A 233 -11.51 -12.59 -1.70
C LEU A 233 -10.12 -13.23 -1.80
N CYS A 234 -9.43 -13.46 -0.68
CA CYS A 234 -8.12 -14.13 -0.66
C CYS A 234 -8.18 -15.53 -1.27
N ARG A 235 -9.23 -16.32 -0.94
CA ARG A 235 -9.43 -17.63 -1.55
C ARG A 235 -9.61 -17.51 -3.06
N HIS A 236 -10.43 -16.58 -3.53
CA HIS A 236 -10.66 -16.40 -4.98
C HIS A 236 -9.40 -15.94 -5.71
N VAL A 237 -8.58 -15.10 -5.07
CA VAL A 237 -7.25 -14.69 -5.58
C VAL A 237 -6.33 -15.90 -5.74
N GLN A 238 -6.32 -16.83 -4.78
CA GLN A 238 -5.58 -18.10 -4.89
C GLN A 238 -6.16 -19.01 -5.99
N ASP A 239 -7.48 -19.18 -6.03
CA ASP A 239 -8.16 -20.03 -7.03
C ASP A 239 -7.90 -19.54 -8.47
N LEU A 240 -7.71 -18.24 -8.64
CA LEU A 240 -7.37 -17.62 -9.91
C LEU A 240 -5.86 -17.56 -10.20
N ASP A 241 -4.96 -17.85 -9.24
CA ASP A 241 -3.53 -17.51 -9.32
C ASP A 241 -3.33 -16.02 -9.72
N ALA A 242 -4.00 -15.09 -9.02
CA ALA A 242 -3.89 -13.67 -9.32
C ALA A 242 -2.55 -13.07 -8.84
N ASP A 243 -2.02 -12.09 -9.57
CA ASP A 243 -0.74 -11.43 -9.25
C ASP A 243 -0.94 -10.14 -8.41
N LEU A 244 -2.14 -9.57 -8.43
CA LEU A 244 -2.46 -8.29 -7.80
C LEU A 244 -3.92 -8.24 -7.37
N VAL A 245 -4.18 -7.65 -6.20
CA VAL A 245 -5.51 -7.21 -5.79
C VAL A 245 -5.60 -5.69 -5.84
N VAL A 246 -6.70 -5.16 -6.38
CA VAL A 246 -7.06 -3.74 -6.34
C VAL A 246 -8.35 -3.60 -5.54
N MET A 247 -8.35 -2.85 -4.45
CA MET A 247 -9.56 -2.64 -3.64
C MET A 247 -9.54 -1.30 -2.92
N GLY A 248 -10.70 -0.84 -2.46
CA GLY A 248 -10.80 0.39 -1.67
C GLY A 248 -10.14 0.30 -0.29
N ALA A 249 -9.54 1.40 0.16
CA ALA A 249 -9.02 1.54 1.51
C ALA A 249 -10.12 2.04 2.48
N TYR A 250 -10.28 1.40 3.63
CA TYR A 250 -10.93 1.95 4.84
C TYR A 250 -12.21 2.79 4.55
N GLY A 251 -13.25 2.14 3.98
CA GLY A 251 -14.49 2.78 3.52
C GLY A 251 -15.49 3.14 4.63
N HIS A 252 -15.14 2.91 5.90
CA HIS A 252 -15.90 3.37 7.07
C HIS A 252 -15.04 4.27 7.96
N SER A 253 -15.67 4.98 8.90
CA SER A 253 -14.94 5.80 9.88
C SER A 253 -13.83 4.98 10.56
N ARG A 254 -12.60 5.53 10.63
CA ARG A 254 -11.39 4.91 11.24
C ARG A 254 -11.69 4.27 12.61
N PHE A 255 -12.55 4.90 13.40
CA PHE A 255 -12.96 4.41 14.73
C PHE A 255 -13.78 3.11 14.66
N ARG A 256 -14.59 2.92 13.61
CA ARG A 256 -15.40 1.72 13.38
C ARG A 256 -14.56 0.54 12.88
N GLU A 257 -13.49 0.80 12.16
CA GLU A 257 -12.60 -0.23 11.61
C GLU A 257 -11.52 -0.67 12.61
N ALA A 258 -11.06 0.22 13.49
CA ALA A 258 -10.13 -0.09 14.57
C ALA A 258 -10.71 -1.03 15.65
N ILE A 259 -12.04 -1.02 15.86
CA ILE A 259 -12.71 -1.83 16.89
C ILE A 259 -13.11 -3.23 16.39
N LEU A 260 -13.46 -3.36 15.10
CA LEU A 260 -14.04 -4.60 14.55
C LEU A 260 -13.10 -5.39 13.62
N GLY A 261 -11.93 -4.83 13.29
CA GLY A 261 -11.08 -5.37 12.23
C GLY A 261 -11.76 -5.20 10.87
N GLY A 262 -11.46 -4.10 10.18
CA GLY A 262 -12.01 -3.82 8.85
C GLY A 262 -11.60 -4.87 7.81
N ALA A 263 -12.40 -5.03 6.74
CA ALA A 263 -12.06 -5.92 5.63
C ALA A 263 -10.67 -5.61 5.05
N THR A 264 -10.31 -4.32 4.94
CA THR A 264 -8.98 -3.86 4.50
C THR A 264 -7.86 -4.32 5.44
N ARG A 265 -8.03 -4.18 6.77
CA ARG A 265 -7.01 -4.64 7.74
C ARG A 265 -6.78 -6.15 7.64
N ASN A 266 -7.87 -6.93 7.62
CA ASN A 266 -7.78 -8.39 7.47
C ASN A 266 -7.15 -8.80 6.13
N MET A 267 -7.45 -8.08 5.04
CA MET A 267 -6.81 -8.29 3.75
C MET A 267 -5.31 -8.02 3.84
N LEU A 268 -4.91 -6.85 4.35
CA LEU A 268 -3.50 -6.46 4.44
C LEU A 268 -2.69 -7.37 5.37
N GLU A 269 -3.28 -7.87 6.45
CA GLU A 269 -2.64 -8.83 7.37
C GLU A 269 -2.41 -10.20 6.72
N ASN A 270 -3.31 -10.64 5.84
CA ASN A 270 -3.27 -11.99 5.23
C ASN A 270 -2.93 -11.98 3.73
N ALA A 271 -2.56 -10.83 3.16
CA ALA A 271 -2.25 -10.71 1.74
C ALA A 271 -1.04 -11.58 1.38
N GLU A 272 -1.23 -12.47 0.41
CA GLU A 272 -0.18 -13.32 -0.19
C GLU A 272 0.27 -12.81 -1.57
N VAL A 273 -0.43 -11.80 -2.10
CA VAL A 273 -0.09 -11.09 -3.34
C VAL A 273 -0.14 -9.58 -3.08
N PRO A 274 0.53 -8.75 -3.89
CA PRO A 274 0.44 -7.30 -3.81
C PRO A 274 -1.01 -6.80 -3.77
N VAL A 275 -1.25 -5.75 -2.97
CA VAL A 275 -2.57 -5.12 -2.82
C VAL A 275 -2.44 -3.62 -3.07
N LEU A 276 -3.09 -3.12 -4.13
CA LEU A 276 -3.21 -1.70 -4.40
C LEU A 276 -4.49 -1.14 -3.76
N LEU A 277 -4.30 -0.11 -2.95
CA LEU A 277 -5.35 0.57 -2.19
C LEU A 277 -5.33 2.08 -2.46
N ALA A 278 -6.50 2.72 -2.46
CA ALA A 278 -6.66 4.16 -2.41
C ALA A 278 -7.88 4.55 -1.56
N HIS A 279 -7.86 5.77 -1.00
CA HIS A 279 -8.91 6.33 -0.16
C HIS A 279 -9.67 7.46 -0.86
#